data_AF-A0ABC8LI67-F1
#
_entry.id   AF-A0ABC8LI67-F1
#
_cell.length_a   1.000
_cell.length_b   1.000
_cell.length_c   1.000
_cell.angle_alpha   90.00
_cell.angle_beta   90.00
_cell.angle_gamma   90.00
#
_symmetry.space_group_name_H-M   'P 1'
#
loop_
_entity.id
_entity.type
_entity.pdbx_description
1 polymer ?
#
loop_
_entity_poly.entity_id
_entity_poly.type
_entity_poly.pdbx_seq_one_letter_code
_entity_poly.pdbx_strand_id
1 'polypeptide(L)' 'MKLVSSRITSPENLFLWEANLIGPANCPFKNDVFAVSIHIPTKYPFKRPKI' A
#
# COMPACT_ATOMS: atom_id res chain seq x y z
N MET A 1 14.86 2.07 -10.01
CA MET A 1 13.41 2.11 -10.29
C MET A 1 12.68 1.60 -9.05
N LYS A 2 11.79 2.39 -8.45
CA LYS A 2 11.10 2.02 -7.20
C LYS A 2 9.82 1.28 -7.57
N LEU A 3 9.72 0.00 -7.19
CA LEU A 3 8.59 -0.87 -7.54
C LEU A 3 7.36 -0.68 -6.64
N VAL A 4 7.56 0.02 -5.52
CA VAL A 4 6.53 0.28 -4.50
C VAL A 4 6.59 1.75 -4.10
N SER A 5 5.46 2.43 -4.18
CA SER A 5 5.28 3.75 -3.57
C SER A 5 4.11 3.72 -2.60
N SER A 6 4.21 4.44 -1.49
CA SER A 6 3.15 4.58 -0.49
C SER A 6 2.94 6.06 -0.17
N ARG A 7 1.69 6.45 0.03
CA ARG A 7 1.27 7.80 0.42
C ARG A 7 0.17 7.75 1.47
N ILE A 8 0.06 8.80 2.27
CA ILE A 8 -1.07 9.01 3.17
C ILE A 8 -2.22 9.58 2.34
N THR A 9 -3.43 9.05 2.52
CA THR A 9 -4.59 9.45 1.70
C THR A 9 -5.15 10.82 2.10
N SER A 10 -5.13 11.15 3.39
CA SER A 10 -5.58 12.44 3.92
C SER A 10 -4.80 12.85 5.17
N PRO A 11 -4.44 14.14 5.33
CA PRO A 11 -3.82 14.65 6.56
C PRO A 11 -4.68 14.41 7.81
N GLU A 12 -6.00 14.31 7.67
CA GLU A 12 -6.93 14.08 8.77
C GLU A 12 -7.04 12.60 9.18
N ASN A 13 -6.56 11.68 8.33
CA ASN A 13 -6.61 10.24 8.58
C ASN A 13 -5.27 9.57 8.28
N LEU A 14 -4.34 9.67 9.23
CA LEU A 14 -3.02 9.05 9.18
C LEU A 14 -3.03 7.51 9.21
N PHE A 15 -4.19 6.91 9.50
CA PHE A 15 -4.36 5.46 9.58
C PHE A 15 -4.75 4.82 8.25
N LEU A 16 -5.05 5.63 7.22
CA LEU A 16 -5.36 5.16 5.88
C LEU A 16 -4.21 5.51 4.93
N TRP A 17 -3.55 4.46 4.46
CA TRP A 17 -2.42 4.57 3.55
C TRP A 17 -2.80 3.96 2.20
N GLU A 18 -2.25 4.51 1.14
CA GLU A 18 -2.42 3.98 -0.19
C GLU A 18 -1.06 3.66 -0.79
N ALA A 19 -0.92 2.46 -1.32
CA ALA A 19 0.30 2.02 -1.97
C ALA A 19 0.03 1.61 -3.42
N ASN A 20 0.97 1.94 -4.30
CA ASN A 20 0.98 1.46 -5.67
C ASN A 20 2.11 0.43 -5.82
N LEU A 21 1.75 -0.75 -6.28
CA LEU A 21 2.67 -1.84 -6.58
C LEU A 21 2.75 -2.03 -8.09
N ILE A 22 3.96 -2.08 -8.64
CA ILE A 22 4.17 -2.44 -10.04
C ILE A 22 4.44 -3.94 -10.11
N GLY A 23 3.70 -4.66 -10.95
CA GLY A 23 3.88 -6.09 -11.13
C GLY A 23 5.27 -6.42 -11.71
N PRO A 24 5.95 -7.44 -11.16
CA PRO A 24 7.34 -7.74 -11.50
C PRO A 24 7.48 -8.26 -12.93
N ALA A 25 8.66 -8.06 -13.52
CA ALA A 25 8.90 -8.33 -14.93
C ALA A 25 8.88 -9.82 -15.34
N ASN A 26 8.83 -10.72 -14.38
CA ASN A 26 8.87 -12.18 -14.56
C ASN A 26 7.52 -12.87 -14.32
N CYS A 27 6.43 -12.13 -14.18
CA CYS A 27 5.08 -12.69 -14.01
C CYS A 27 4.09 -12.10 -15.03
N PRO A 28 2.88 -12.69 -15.16
CA PRO A 28 1.86 -12.21 -16.10
C PRO A 28 1.43 -10.75 -15.88
N PHE A 29 1.64 -10.23 -14.67
CA PHE A 29 1.26 -8.87 -14.26
C PHE A 29 2.36 -7.83 -14.55
N LYS A 30 3.33 -8.15 -15.41
CA LYS A 30 4.45 -7.26 -15.71
C LYS A 30 3.96 -5.88 -16.13
N ASN A 31 4.47 -4.85 -15.46
CA ASN A 31 4.13 -3.44 -15.68
C ASN A 31 2.67 -3.06 -15.34
N ASP A 32 1.85 -3.97 -14.82
CA ASP A 32 0.55 -3.60 -14.26
C ASP A 32 0.73 -2.84 -12.94
N VAL A 33 -0.20 -1.92 -12.66
CA VAL A 33 -0.23 -1.13 -11.43
C VAL A 33 -1.38 -1.60 -10.55
N PHE A 34 -1.05 -2.05 -9.34
CA PHE A 34 -2.01 -2.44 -8.32
C PHE A 34 -2.09 -1.37 -7.24
N ALA A 35 -3.26 -0.74 -7.11
CA ALA A 35 -3.56 0.17 -6.02
C ALA A 35 -4.04 -0.62 -4.80
N VAL A 36 -3.46 -0.33 -3.64
CA VAL A 36 -3.67 -1.07 -2.39
C VAL A 36 -4.03 -0.08 -1.28
N SER A 37 -5.16 -0.30 -0.60
CA SER A 37 -5.60 0.51 0.54
C SER A 37 -5.26 -0.18 1.85
N ILE A 38 -4.34 0.39 2.61
CA ILE A 38 -3.84 -0.16 3.87
C ILE A 38 -4.49 0.59 5.04
N HIS A 39 -5.25 -0.14 5.86
CA HIS A 39 -5.84 0.37 7.09
C HIS A 39 -4.98 -0.04 8.29
N ILE A 40 -4.33 0.95 8.90
CA ILE A 40 -3.53 0.78 10.11
C ILE A 40 -4.46 0.85 11.33
N PRO A 41 -4.54 -0.20 12.17
CA PRO A 41 -5.35 -0.14 13.37
C PRO A 41 -4.71 0.78 14.43
N THR A 42 -5.53 1.37 15.29
CA THR A 42 -5.08 2.22 16.41
C THR A 42 -4.16 1.51 17.41
N LYS A 43 -4.16 0.17 17.42
CA LYS A 43 -3.29 -0.66 18.26
C LYS A 43 -2.05 -1.19 17.53
N TYR A 44 -1.70 -0.65 16.37
CA TYR A 44 -0.42 -0.97 15.72
C TYR A 44 0.76 -0.59 16.65
N PRO A 45 1.82 -1.40 16.76
CA PRO A 45 2.12 -2.64 16.01
C PRO A 45 1.52 -3.93 16.60
N PHE A 46 0.83 -3.87 17.74
CA PHE A 46 0.24 -5.04 18.40
C PHE A 46 -0.94 -5.67 17.63
N LYS A 47 -1.57 -4.91 16.72
CA LYS A 47 -2.51 -5.41 15.72
C LYS A 47 -1.97 -5.15 14.31
N ARG A 48 -2.06 -6.16 13.44
CA ARG A 48 -1.58 -6.07 12.06
C ARG A 48 -2.40 -5.09 11.21
N PRO A 49 -1.81 -4.43 10.20
CA PRO A 49 -2.54 -3.68 9.20
C PRO A 49 -3.51 -4.57 8.42
N LYS A 50 -4.62 -3.99 8.00
CA LYS A 50 -5.56 -4.62 7.05
C LYS A 50 -5.33 -4.04 5.66
N ILE A 51 -5.51 -4.88 4.65
CA ILE A 51 -5.35 -4.58 3.23
C ILE A 51 -6.66 -4.91 2.55
#